data_AF-A0A1G2PR94-F1
#
_entry.id   AF-A0A1G2PR94-F1
#
_cell.length_a   1.000
_cell.length_b   1.000
_cell.length_c   1.000
_cell.angle_alpha   90.00
_cell.angle_beta   90.00
_cell.angle_gamma   90.00
#
_symmetry.space_group_name_H-M   'P 1'
#
loop_
_entity.id
_entity.type
_entity.pdbx_description
1 polymer ?
#
loop_
_entity_poly.entity_id
_entity_poly.type
_entity_poly.pdbx_seq_one_letter_code
_entity_poly.pdbx_strand_id
1 'polypeptide(L)'
;MEEKIKQEGRVVFTSWTNIEAKTGEGQIVSLSCRPDEIKEVKEFFRSKVCNVMSPETSKVKGKGGFHQYTRYDIYQHRYAGGSGYIEVLEIKNPPENSCGFIINEYKPYDRSFFTEWNKIEDAITAFDSCWGSCANDEVFPKTDGFKRLVYCNELTPWFYAVGEEEIIGDYSFPQGLQDDPVYRVGKKFVVYARIDQIPKIKTCMGARVFLSKGVDNPHQISHRRFVYWDDGSMYDGSCGYDKHPPRPIKENEEWITKAIGDFYQLLSGKKTSFSVKFTNGDEFVGKIKPVSKSPCAEGRYDLKVTIKGGEVLEGYVDFKPKPEASDIVKAVMVNYEKKGIEVEKVEVVGSKVAHGGKKWAGVYYQP
;
A
#
# COMPACT_ATOMS: atom_id res chain seq x y z
N MET A 1 29.12 -45.98 -28.55
CA MET A 1 29.59 -45.10 -27.46
C MET A 1 29.27 -43.69 -27.88
N GLU A 2 28.09 -43.20 -27.47
CA GLU A 2 27.70 -41.79 -27.50
C GLU A 2 26.46 -41.71 -26.59
N GLU A 3 26.72 -41.48 -25.30
CA GLU A 3 25.68 -41.18 -24.33
C GLU A 3 25.08 -39.81 -24.67
N LYS A 4 23.84 -39.80 -25.18
CA LYS A 4 23.05 -38.58 -25.21
C LYS A 4 22.62 -38.24 -23.80
N ILE A 5 23.34 -37.26 -23.24
CA ILE A 5 22.98 -36.53 -22.03
C ILE A 5 21.49 -36.15 -22.11
N LYS A 6 20.68 -36.69 -21.20
CA LYS A 6 19.32 -36.21 -20.97
C LYS A 6 19.44 -34.80 -20.39
N GLN A 7 19.12 -33.78 -21.18
CA GLN A 7 18.93 -32.43 -20.66
C GLN A 7 17.81 -32.46 -19.63
N GLU A 8 18.17 -32.18 -18.39
CA GLU A 8 17.26 -31.94 -17.28
C GLU A 8 16.20 -30.91 -17.69
N GLY A 9 14.96 -31.15 -17.29
CA GLY A 9 13.78 -30.44 -17.73
C GLY A 9 13.91 -28.93 -17.59
N ARG A 10 14.05 -28.24 -18.73
CA ARG A 10 13.68 -26.82 -18.82
C ARG A 10 12.19 -26.73 -18.56
N VAL A 11 11.82 -26.07 -17.47
CA VAL A 11 10.46 -25.58 -17.26
C VAL A 11 10.13 -24.66 -18.44
N VAL A 12 9.26 -25.12 -19.34
CA VAL A 12 8.79 -24.33 -20.48
C VAL A 12 7.75 -23.36 -19.93
N PHE A 13 8.15 -22.12 -19.68
CA PHE A 13 7.23 -21.05 -19.30
C PHE A 13 6.39 -20.67 -20.51
N THR A 14 5.09 -20.92 -20.43
CA THR A 14 4.21 -20.73 -21.57
C THR A 14 3.50 -19.40 -21.50
N SER A 15 3.65 -18.60 -22.55
CA SER A 15 3.00 -17.31 -22.68
C SER A 15 1.55 -17.40 -23.07
N TRP A 16 0.78 -16.37 -22.71
CA TRP A 16 -0.62 -16.23 -23.08
C TRP A 16 -0.81 -14.97 -23.92
N THR A 17 -1.74 -15.01 -24.87
CA THR A 17 -2.16 -13.90 -25.69
C THR A 17 -3.68 -13.80 -25.67
N ASN A 18 -4.19 -12.57 -25.65
CA ASN A 18 -5.62 -12.30 -25.72
C ASN A 18 -6.10 -12.47 -27.15
N ILE A 19 -7.14 -13.28 -27.32
CA ILE A 19 -7.81 -13.51 -28.59
C ILE A 19 -9.32 -13.36 -28.42
N GLU A 20 -9.97 -12.94 -29.49
CA GLU A 20 -11.41 -13.07 -29.63
C GLU A 20 -11.73 -14.37 -30.37
N ALA A 21 -12.58 -15.19 -29.76
CA ALA A 21 -13.15 -16.39 -30.37
C ALA A 21 -14.66 -16.24 -30.51
N LYS A 22 -15.22 -16.88 -31.54
CA LYS A 22 -16.65 -16.93 -31.79
C LYS A 22 -17.16 -18.31 -31.38
N THR A 23 -18.17 -18.38 -30.52
CA THR A 23 -18.82 -19.64 -30.15
C THR A 23 -19.61 -20.23 -31.31
N GLY A 24 -20.06 -21.49 -31.18
CA GLY A 24 -20.92 -22.14 -32.16
C GLY A 24 -22.25 -21.42 -32.42
N GLU A 25 -22.81 -20.73 -31.41
CA GLU A 25 -24.01 -19.89 -31.57
C GLU A 25 -23.70 -18.44 -31.96
N GLY A 26 -22.42 -18.11 -32.09
CA GLY A 26 -21.96 -16.83 -32.62
C GLY A 26 -21.69 -15.73 -31.60
N GLN A 27 -21.74 -16.04 -30.30
CA GLN A 27 -21.26 -15.15 -29.23
C GLN A 27 -19.77 -14.90 -29.40
N ILE A 28 -19.33 -13.65 -29.26
CA ILE A 28 -17.90 -13.31 -29.24
C ILE A 28 -17.43 -13.30 -27.79
N VAL A 29 -16.37 -14.05 -27.51
CA VAL A 29 -15.75 -14.15 -26.19
C VAL A 29 -14.28 -13.82 -26.28
N SER A 30 -13.80 -13.01 -25.32
CA SER A 30 -12.39 -12.65 -25.19
C SER A 30 -11.73 -13.60 -24.20
N LEU A 31 -10.61 -14.19 -24.61
CA LEU A 31 -9.95 -15.24 -23.83
C LEU A 31 -8.45 -15.25 -24.07
N SER A 32 -7.72 -15.76 -23.08
CA SER A 32 -6.27 -15.93 -23.14
C SER A 32 -5.92 -17.37 -23.53
N CYS A 33 -5.03 -17.55 -24.49
CA CYS A 33 -4.46 -18.86 -24.85
C CYS A 33 -2.99 -18.72 -25.26
N ARG A 34 -2.26 -19.82 -25.50
CA ARG A 34 -0.89 -19.70 -26.02
C ARG A 34 -0.89 -19.22 -27.47
N PRO A 35 0.11 -18.44 -27.91
CA PRO A 35 0.18 -17.93 -29.29
C PRO A 35 0.15 -19.01 -30.38
N ASP A 36 0.69 -20.19 -30.11
CA ASP A 36 0.68 -21.35 -30.99
C ASP A 36 -0.66 -22.13 -30.97
N GLU A 37 -1.45 -21.98 -29.91
CA GLU A 37 -2.75 -22.64 -29.72
C GLU A 37 -3.94 -21.81 -30.27
N ILE A 38 -3.71 -20.58 -30.73
CA ILE A 38 -4.78 -19.65 -31.18
C ILE A 38 -5.77 -20.31 -32.14
N LYS A 39 -5.28 -21.04 -33.15
CA LYS A 39 -6.15 -21.67 -34.16
C LYS A 39 -7.01 -22.76 -33.54
N GLU A 40 -6.42 -23.60 -32.70
CA GLU A 40 -7.10 -24.71 -32.04
C GLU A 40 -8.15 -24.21 -31.05
N VAL A 41 -7.80 -23.20 -30.24
CA VAL A 41 -8.73 -22.60 -29.28
C VAL A 41 -9.89 -21.91 -30.00
N LYS A 42 -9.64 -21.14 -31.07
CA LYS A 42 -10.73 -20.53 -31.86
C LYS A 42 -11.64 -21.59 -32.48
N GLU A 43 -11.09 -22.68 -33.00
CA GLU A 43 -11.87 -23.76 -33.59
C GLU A 43 -12.64 -24.55 -32.52
N PHE A 44 -12.06 -24.77 -31.34
CA PHE A 44 -12.75 -25.38 -30.21
C PHE A 44 -13.97 -24.55 -29.79
N PHE A 45 -13.82 -23.22 -29.64
CA PHE A 45 -14.96 -22.36 -29.31
C PHE A 45 -16.01 -22.37 -30.43
N ARG A 46 -15.59 -22.35 -31.69
CA ARG A 46 -16.50 -22.37 -32.84
C ARG A 46 -17.28 -23.67 -32.99
N SER A 47 -16.67 -24.80 -32.66
CA SER A 47 -17.22 -26.13 -32.97
C SER A 47 -17.74 -26.90 -31.76
N LYS A 48 -17.24 -26.62 -30.55
CA LYS A 48 -17.50 -27.39 -29.32
C LYS A 48 -18.16 -26.58 -28.21
N VAL A 49 -18.10 -25.26 -28.27
CA VAL A 49 -18.72 -24.38 -27.28
C VAL A 49 -19.94 -23.73 -27.93
N CYS A 50 -21.14 -24.17 -27.60
CA CYS A 50 -22.37 -23.55 -28.11
C CYS A 50 -22.54 -22.14 -27.54
N ASN A 51 -22.46 -22.04 -26.21
CA ASN A 51 -22.62 -20.80 -25.45
C ASN A 51 -21.65 -20.82 -24.26
N VAL A 52 -21.13 -19.65 -23.88
CA VAL A 52 -20.34 -19.48 -22.66
C VAL A 52 -21.23 -18.83 -21.61
N MET A 53 -21.66 -19.64 -20.64
CA MET A 53 -22.21 -19.13 -19.39
C MET A 53 -21.05 -18.58 -18.55
N SER A 54 -20.79 -17.29 -18.66
CA SER A 54 -19.92 -16.59 -17.71
C SER A 54 -20.64 -16.56 -16.35
N PRO A 55 -19.98 -16.82 -15.21
CA PRO A 55 -20.64 -16.73 -13.90
C PRO A 55 -21.14 -15.30 -13.71
N GLU A 56 -22.44 -15.08 -13.86
CA GLU A 56 -23.19 -13.80 -13.86
C GLU A 56 -22.33 -12.52 -13.92
N THR A 57 -21.45 -12.39 -14.91
CA THR A 57 -20.66 -11.17 -15.09
C THR A 57 -21.52 -10.17 -15.84
N SER A 58 -22.00 -9.16 -15.14
CA SER A 58 -22.71 -8.05 -15.76
C SER A 58 -21.70 -6.97 -16.18
N LYS A 59 -21.99 -6.26 -17.27
CA LYS A 59 -21.29 -5.00 -17.55
C LYS A 59 -21.73 -3.98 -16.51
N VAL A 60 -20.80 -3.13 -16.06
CA VAL A 60 -21.15 -1.96 -15.24
C VAL A 60 -22.25 -1.16 -15.94
N LYS A 61 -23.36 -0.91 -15.26
CA LYS A 61 -24.49 -0.13 -15.80
C LYS A 61 -24.15 1.36 -15.69
N GLY A 62 -23.93 2.05 -16.82
CA GLY A 62 -23.43 3.43 -16.81
C GLY A 62 -23.29 4.10 -18.18
N LYS A 63 -22.97 5.41 -18.16
CA LYS A 63 -22.72 6.24 -19.35
C LYS A 63 -21.20 6.37 -19.58
N GLY A 64 -20.68 5.97 -20.73
CA GLY A 64 -19.25 6.07 -21.04
C GLY A 64 -18.82 5.00 -22.06
N GLY A 65 -17.57 5.06 -22.53
CA GLY A 65 -17.01 4.10 -23.49
C GLY A 65 -16.26 2.93 -22.85
N PHE A 66 -16.02 2.98 -21.54
CA PHE A 66 -15.29 1.97 -20.80
C PHE A 66 -16.25 1.20 -19.90
N HIS A 67 -16.63 0.00 -20.32
CA HIS A 67 -17.48 -0.90 -19.53
C HIS A 67 -16.68 -2.14 -19.16
N GLN A 68 -16.18 -2.19 -17.93
CA GLN A 68 -15.58 -3.40 -17.39
C GLN A 68 -16.66 -4.44 -17.10
N TYR A 69 -16.30 -5.71 -17.27
CA TYR A 69 -17.10 -6.81 -16.76
C TYR A 69 -16.83 -6.96 -15.27
N THR A 70 -17.87 -7.29 -14.51
CA THR A 70 -17.75 -7.51 -13.07
C THR A 70 -18.80 -8.51 -12.62
N ARG A 71 -18.48 -9.28 -11.56
CA ARG A 71 -19.45 -10.13 -10.86
C ARG A 71 -20.32 -9.36 -9.86
N TYR A 72 -20.03 -8.08 -9.64
CA TYR A 72 -20.78 -7.24 -8.72
C TYR A 72 -21.90 -6.48 -9.44
N ASP A 73 -23.01 -6.23 -8.75
CA ASP A 73 -24.01 -5.27 -9.21
C ASP A 73 -23.52 -3.85 -8.91
N ILE A 74 -23.07 -3.17 -9.97
CA ILE A 74 -22.49 -1.83 -9.93
C ILE A 74 -23.38 -0.85 -10.69
N TYR A 75 -23.71 0.25 -10.03
CA TYR A 75 -24.35 1.42 -10.62
C TYR A 75 -23.36 2.57 -10.74
N GLN A 76 -23.14 3.09 -11.95
CA GLN A 76 -22.24 4.22 -12.20
C GLN A 76 -23.03 5.54 -12.17
N HIS A 77 -22.71 6.41 -11.19
CA HIS A 77 -23.37 7.70 -10.97
C HIS A 77 -22.77 8.84 -11.79
N ARG A 78 -21.45 8.78 -12.04
CA ARG A 78 -20.68 9.77 -12.80
C ARG A 78 -19.59 9.09 -13.61
N TYR A 79 -19.24 9.72 -14.73
CA TYR A 79 -18.15 9.30 -15.60
C TYR A 79 -17.60 10.51 -16.34
N ALA A 80 -16.28 10.60 -16.42
CA ALA A 80 -15.56 11.45 -17.36
C ALA A 80 -14.37 10.68 -17.93
N GLY A 81 -14.09 10.82 -19.23
CA GLY A 81 -13.01 10.05 -19.86
C GLY A 81 -12.52 10.58 -21.20
N GLY A 82 -11.42 9.97 -21.66
CA GLY A 82 -10.66 10.27 -22.88
C GLY A 82 -9.56 9.21 -23.07
N SER A 83 -8.29 9.58 -22.94
CA SER A 83 -7.18 8.62 -22.86
C SER A 83 -7.16 7.83 -21.55
N GLY A 84 -7.57 8.48 -20.44
CA GLY A 84 -7.89 7.86 -19.16
C GLY A 84 -9.36 8.01 -18.79
N TYR A 85 -9.74 7.63 -17.58
CA TYR A 85 -11.10 7.82 -17.08
C TYR A 85 -11.15 8.02 -15.56
N ILE A 86 -12.24 8.63 -15.10
CA ILE A 86 -12.63 8.71 -13.71
C ILE A 86 -14.14 8.46 -13.62
N GLU A 87 -14.56 7.69 -12.62
CA GLU A 87 -15.95 7.29 -12.44
C GLU A 87 -16.34 7.19 -10.98
N VAL A 88 -17.62 7.42 -10.69
CA VAL A 88 -18.22 7.23 -9.37
C VAL A 88 -19.12 6.01 -9.42
N LEU A 89 -18.83 5.02 -8.59
CA LEU A 89 -19.51 3.72 -8.57
C LEU A 89 -20.21 3.50 -7.21
N GLU A 90 -21.39 2.91 -7.29
CA GLU A 90 -22.11 2.35 -6.15
C GLU A 90 -22.23 0.83 -6.35
N ILE A 91 -21.67 0.07 -5.41
CA ILE A 91 -21.63 -1.39 -5.41
C ILE A 91 -22.60 -1.87 -4.34
N LYS A 92 -23.65 -2.60 -4.72
CA LYS A 92 -24.77 -2.92 -3.81
C LYS A 92 -24.39 -3.92 -2.71
N ASN A 93 -23.52 -4.88 -3.01
CA ASN A 93 -23.09 -5.93 -2.09
C ASN A 93 -21.55 -6.07 -2.13
N PRO A 94 -20.79 -5.11 -1.57
CA PRO A 94 -19.33 -5.22 -1.50
C PRO A 94 -18.91 -6.37 -0.56
N PRO A 95 -17.71 -6.95 -0.74
CA PRO A 95 -17.12 -7.90 0.20
C PRO A 95 -17.03 -7.35 1.62
N GLU A 96 -16.94 -8.25 2.59
CA GLU A 96 -16.78 -7.90 4.00
C GLU A 96 -15.54 -7.00 4.19
N ASN A 97 -15.70 -5.88 4.89
CA ASN A 97 -14.72 -4.81 5.10
C ASN A 97 -14.44 -3.87 3.90
N SER A 98 -15.08 -4.07 2.74
CA SER A 98 -15.02 -3.12 1.63
C SER A 98 -16.17 -2.12 1.66
N CYS A 99 -15.95 -0.93 1.11
CA CYS A 99 -17.02 0.05 0.95
C CYS A 99 -17.59 0.04 -0.48
N GLY A 100 -18.90 0.15 -0.61
CA GLY A 100 -19.55 0.15 -1.92
C GLY A 100 -19.51 1.48 -2.67
N PHE A 101 -19.08 2.58 -2.04
CA PHE A 101 -19.05 3.91 -2.66
C PHE A 101 -17.63 4.26 -3.08
N ILE A 102 -17.39 4.22 -4.39
CA ILE A 102 -16.05 4.25 -4.96
C ILE A 102 -15.92 5.42 -5.94
N ILE A 103 -14.78 6.13 -5.89
CA ILE A 103 -14.27 6.86 -7.06
C ILE A 103 -13.09 6.08 -7.60
N ASN A 104 -13.18 5.61 -8.84
CA ASN A 104 -12.11 4.90 -9.54
C ASN A 104 -11.51 5.81 -10.60
N GLU A 105 -10.18 5.94 -10.61
CA GLU A 105 -9.45 6.78 -11.55
C GLU A 105 -8.32 5.99 -12.21
N TYR A 106 -8.29 6.06 -13.53
CA TYR A 106 -7.27 5.46 -14.38
C TYR A 106 -6.67 6.55 -15.27
N LYS A 107 -5.37 6.82 -15.06
CA LYS A 107 -4.58 7.69 -15.93
C LYS A 107 -3.49 6.87 -16.62
N PRO A 108 -3.53 6.75 -17.97
CA PRO A 108 -2.44 6.11 -18.70
C PRO A 108 -1.11 6.78 -18.39
N TYR A 109 -0.07 5.98 -18.18
CA TYR A 109 1.30 6.41 -17.93
C TYR A 109 1.54 7.21 -16.63
N ASP A 110 0.56 7.33 -15.75
CA ASP A 110 0.71 7.89 -14.42
C ASP A 110 0.35 6.84 -13.37
N ARG A 111 -0.80 6.99 -12.71
CA ARG A 111 -1.26 6.10 -11.64
C ARG A 111 -2.73 5.78 -11.81
N SER A 112 -3.09 4.58 -11.40
CA SER A 112 -4.49 4.18 -11.22
C SER A 112 -4.74 3.93 -9.76
N PHE A 113 -5.86 4.41 -9.25
CA PHE A 113 -6.24 4.26 -7.87
C PHE A 113 -7.76 4.27 -7.75
N PHE A 114 -8.26 3.76 -6.64
CA PHE A 114 -9.61 4.03 -6.22
C PHE A 114 -9.63 4.62 -4.81
N THR A 115 -10.72 5.32 -4.50
CA THR A 115 -10.99 5.83 -3.16
C THR A 115 -12.33 5.31 -2.67
N GLU A 116 -12.41 5.02 -1.38
CA GLU A 116 -13.63 4.62 -0.70
C GLU A 116 -14.22 5.79 0.07
N TRP A 117 -15.54 5.89 0.09
CA TRP A 117 -16.29 6.99 0.68
C TRP A 117 -17.35 6.49 1.65
N ASN A 118 -17.70 7.30 2.65
CA ASN A 118 -18.74 6.96 3.63
C ASN A 118 -20.14 6.92 3.02
N LYS A 119 -20.39 7.79 2.03
CA LYS A 119 -21.67 7.93 1.34
C LYS A 119 -21.46 8.20 -0.15
N ILE A 120 -22.46 7.86 -0.96
CA ILE A 120 -22.41 8.10 -2.39
C ILE A 120 -22.47 9.60 -2.73
N GLU A 121 -23.18 10.40 -1.94
CA GLU A 121 -23.30 11.84 -2.12
C GLU A 121 -21.96 12.57 -1.94
N ASP A 122 -21.15 12.11 -0.98
CA ASP A 122 -19.81 12.63 -0.72
C ASP A 122 -18.89 12.34 -1.93
N ALA A 123 -18.93 11.12 -2.46
CA ALA A 123 -18.17 10.72 -3.64
C ALA A 123 -18.59 11.52 -4.89
N ILE A 124 -19.89 11.74 -5.09
CA ILE A 124 -20.40 12.56 -6.20
C ILE A 124 -19.92 14.00 -6.07
N THR A 125 -19.97 14.58 -4.88
CA THR A 125 -19.54 15.97 -4.64
C THR A 125 -18.04 16.13 -4.85
N ALA A 126 -17.24 15.17 -4.38
CA ALA A 126 -15.79 15.13 -4.61
C ALA A 126 -15.45 15.01 -6.10
N PHE A 127 -16.15 14.13 -6.83
CA PHE A 127 -16.02 14.04 -8.28
C PHE A 127 -16.35 15.38 -8.95
N ASP A 128 -17.55 15.92 -8.71
CA ASP A 128 -18.06 17.12 -9.39
C ASP A 128 -17.15 18.35 -9.12
N SER A 129 -16.46 18.39 -7.98
CA SER A 129 -15.55 19.47 -7.59
C SER A 129 -14.11 19.32 -8.12
N CYS A 130 -13.68 18.12 -8.50
CA CYS A 130 -12.26 17.83 -8.75
C CYS A 130 -11.98 17.09 -10.07
N TRP A 131 -13.00 16.64 -10.79
CA TRP A 131 -12.82 15.95 -12.06
C TRP A 131 -12.08 16.86 -13.07
N GLY A 132 -10.87 16.45 -13.48
CA GLY A 132 -9.96 17.24 -14.32
C GLY A 132 -8.68 17.72 -13.61
N SER A 133 -8.57 17.57 -12.29
CA SER A 133 -7.31 17.84 -11.58
C SER A 133 -6.28 16.72 -11.78
N CYS A 134 -5.01 17.10 -11.85
CA CYS A 134 -3.88 16.17 -11.89
C CYS A 134 -3.57 15.55 -10.51
N ALA A 135 -4.06 16.11 -9.40
CA ALA A 135 -3.68 15.75 -8.03
C ALA A 135 -4.83 15.17 -7.18
N ASN A 136 -5.76 14.46 -7.79
CA ASN A 136 -6.95 13.92 -7.11
C ASN A 136 -6.62 13.01 -5.90
N ASP A 137 -5.55 12.24 -5.98
CA ASP A 137 -5.07 11.41 -4.87
C ASP A 137 -4.49 12.20 -3.69
N GLU A 138 -4.20 13.49 -3.86
CA GLU A 138 -3.84 14.40 -2.77
C GLU A 138 -5.00 15.25 -2.27
N VAL A 139 -6.03 15.42 -3.11
CA VAL A 139 -7.20 16.26 -2.82
C VAL A 139 -8.30 15.44 -2.13
N PHE A 140 -8.66 14.28 -2.66
CA PHE A 140 -9.70 13.42 -2.10
C PHE A 140 -9.47 13.05 -0.63
N PRO A 141 -8.24 12.75 -0.17
CA PRO A 141 -8.01 12.46 1.26
C PRO A 141 -8.33 13.61 2.21
N LYS A 142 -8.52 14.83 1.70
CA LYS A 142 -8.85 16.04 2.46
C LYS A 142 -10.34 16.41 2.37
N THR A 143 -11.13 15.65 1.61
CA THR A 143 -12.55 15.89 1.41
C THR A 143 -13.37 15.14 2.44
N ASP A 144 -14.45 15.76 2.92
CA ASP A 144 -15.39 15.13 3.85
C ASP A 144 -15.98 13.85 3.25
N GLY A 145 -16.13 12.83 4.09
CA GLY A 145 -16.64 11.53 3.67
C GLY A 145 -15.59 10.57 3.12
N PHE A 146 -14.35 11.00 2.88
CA PHE A 146 -13.26 10.11 2.48
C PHE A 146 -12.96 9.06 3.55
N LYS A 147 -12.80 7.79 3.14
CA LYS A 147 -12.34 6.70 4.01
C LYS A 147 -10.89 6.35 3.79
N ARG A 148 -10.54 5.97 2.56
CA ARG A 148 -9.20 5.53 2.19
C ARG A 148 -8.95 5.62 0.70
N LEU A 149 -7.67 5.60 0.35
CA LEU A 149 -7.16 5.56 -1.01
C LEU A 149 -6.35 4.28 -1.20
N VAL A 150 -6.55 3.62 -2.34
CA VAL A 150 -5.83 2.41 -2.73
C VAL A 150 -5.23 2.60 -4.11
N TYR A 151 -3.90 2.55 -4.19
CA TYR A 151 -3.21 2.54 -5.47
C TYR A 151 -3.31 1.15 -6.11
N CYS A 152 -3.85 1.12 -7.34
CA CYS A 152 -4.02 -0.09 -8.12
C CYS A 152 -2.95 -0.20 -9.21
N ASN A 153 -2.64 0.91 -9.87
CA ASN A 153 -1.68 0.98 -10.98
C ASN A 153 -2.00 -0.10 -12.04
N GLU A 154 -1.18 -1.16 -12.11
CA GLU A 154 -1.33 -2.25 -13.08
C GLU A 154 -2.21 -3.40 -12.55
N LEU A 155 -2.58 -3.37 -11.27
CA LEU A 155 -3.49 -4.36 -10.66
C LEU A 155 -4.95 -3.98 -10.91
N THR A 156 -5.78 -5.01 -11.09
CA THR A 156 -7.22 -4.84 -11.25
C THR A 156 -7.87 -4.69 -9.87
N PRO A 157 -8.69 -3.64 -9.62
CA PRO A 157 -9.41 -3.48 -8.37
C PRO A 157 -10.36 -4.65 -8.10
N TRP A 158 -10.63 -4.94 -6.82
CA TRP A 158 -11.51 -6.04 -6.41
C TRP A 158 -12.91 -5.96 -7.02
N PHE A 159 -13.45 -4.75 -7.21
CA PHE A 159 -14.81 -4.54 -7.75
C PHE A 159 -14.90 -4.80 -9.26
N TYR A 160 -13.76 -5.04 -9.91
CA TYR A 160 -13.69 -5.53 -11.28
C TYR A 160 -13.35 -7.02 -11.38
N ALA A 161 -13.46 -7.76 -10.27
CA ALA A 161 -13.39 -9.22 -10.31
C ALA A 161 -14.48 -9.79 -11.24
N VAL A 162 -14.10 -10.72 -12.11
CA VAL A 162 -15.00 -11.46 -13.00
C VAL A 162 -15.10 -12.92 -12.59
N GLY A 163 -16.30 -13.49 -12.69
CA GLY A 163 -16.56 -14.89 -12.37
C GLY A 163 -16.03 -15.30 -10.98
N GLU A 164 -15.24 -16.36 -10.95
CA GLU A 164 -14.66 -16.93 -9.73
C GLU A 164 -13.25 -16.40 -9.40
N GLU A 165 -12.87 -15.23 -9.92
CA GLU A 165 -11.58 -14.62 -9.56
C GLU A 165 -11.45 -14.47 -8.03
N GLU A 166 -10.34 -14.96 -7.50
CA GLU A 166 -10.00 -14.78 -6.09
C GLU A 166 -9.76 -13.30 -5.81
N ILE A 167 -10.06 -12.84 -4.59
CA ILE A 167 -9.75 -11.48 -4.16
C ILE A 167 -8.67 -11.56 -3.09
N ILE A 168 -7.57 -10.84 -3.32
CA ILE A 168 -6.47 -10.73 -2.36
C ILE A 168 -6.32 -9.26 -1.97
N GLY A 169 -6.76 -8.93 -0.75
CA GLY A 169 -6.80 -7.55 -0.28
C GLY A 169 -7.76 -6.71 -1.13
N ASP A 170 -7.24 -5.66 -1.75
CA ASP A 170 -8.01 -4.71 -2.55
C ASP A 170 -8.05 -5.03 -4.05
N TYR A 171 -7.50 -6.17 -4.44
CA TYR A 171 -7.28 -6.53 -5.84
C TYR A 171 -7.99 -7.83 -6.19
N SER A 172 -8.57 -7.89 -7.38
CA SER A 172 -8.91 -9.16 -8.00
C SER A 172 -7.60 -9.84 -8.41
N PHE A 173 -7.46 -11.13 -8.09
CA PHE A 173 -6.25 -11.88 -8.37
C PHE A 173 -6.03 -11.89 -9.88
N PRO A 174 -5.00 -11.20 -10.41
CA PRO A 174 -4.92 -10.94 -11.83
C PRO A 174 -4.88 -12.26 -12.62
N GLN A 175 -5.87 -12.50 -13.48
CA GLN A 175 -5.86 -13.66 -14.37
C GLN A 175 -4.51 -13.80 -15.10
N GLY A 176 -3.98 -15.02 -15.19
CA GLY A 176 -2.74 -15.29 -15.93
C GLY A 176 -1.45 -14.98 -15.18
N LEU A 177 -1.50 -14.68 -13.88
CA LEU A 177 -0.32 -14.83 -13.02
C LEU A 177 0.05 -16.31 -12.94
N GLN A 178 1.29 -16.62 -13.30
CA GLN A 178 1.78 -17.99 -13.31
C GLN A 178 2.47 -18.31 -12.00
N ASP A 179 2.47 -19.59 -11.60
CA ASP A 179 3.39 -20.09 -10.57
C ASP A 179 4.82 -20.01 -11.11
N ASP A 180 5.41 -18.83 -11.00
CA ASP A 180 6.82 -18.61 -11.29
C ASP A 180 7.65 -19.21 -10.14
N PRO A 181 8.68 -20.03 -10.41
CA PRO A 181 9.43 -20.74 -9.37
C PRO A 181 10.14 -19.78 -8.41
N VAL A 182 10.39 -18.55 -8.85
CA VAL A 182 11.00 -17.50 -8.03
C VAL A 182 9.92 -16.60 -7.46
N TYR A 183 9.11 -15.98 -8.32
CA TYR A 183 8.15 -14.92 -8.01
C TYR A 183 6.77 -15.45 -7.63
N ARG A 184 6.72 -16.16 -6.50
CA ARG A 184 5.49 -16.73 -5.96
C ARG A 184 4.69 -15.73 -5.13
N VAL A 185 3.37 -15.82 -5.23
CA VAL A 185 2.43 -15.04 -4.43
C VAL A 185 2.76 -15.15 -2.94
N GLY A 186 2.70 -14.03 -2.22
CA GLY A 186 2.95 -13.94 -0.78
C GLY A 186 4.43 -13.97 -0.38
N LYS A 187 5.34 -14.35 -1.28
CA LYS A 187 6.77 -14.35 -1.01
C LYS A 187 7.30 -12.91 -1.00
N LYS A 188 8.20 -12.61 -0.06
CA LYS A 188 8.76 -11.27 0.13
C LYS A 188 10.09 -11.09 -0.59
N PHE A 189 10.28 -9.90 -1.15
CA PHE A 189 11.43 -9.56 -1.98
C PHE A 189 12.04 -8.24 -1.53
N VAL A 190 13.36 -8.14 -1.68
CA VAL A 190 14.06 -6.86 -1.69
C VAL A 190 13.96 -6.31 -3.11
N VAL A 191 13.27 -5.18 -3.26
CA VAL A 191 13.00 -4.50 -4.52
C VAL A 191 13.70 -3.15 -4.50
N TYR A 192 14.50 -2.88 -5.54
CA TYR A 192 15.20 -1.61 -5.69
C TYR A 192 14.34 -0.67 -6.54
N ALA A 193 13.89 0.43 -5.94
CA ALA A 193 13.17 1.44 -6.70
C ALA A 193 14.14 2.16 -7.65
N ARG A 194 13.74 2.33 -8.92
CA ARG A 194 14.54 3.05 -9.92
C ARG A 194 14.93 4.47 -9.51
N ILE A 195 14.04 5.14 -8.79
CA ILE A 195 14.16 6.57 -8.47
C ILE A 195 15.02 6.75 -7.21
N ASP A 196 14.66 6.08 -6.12
CA ASP A 196 15.25 6.37 -4.81
C ASP A 196 16.51 5.52 -4.53
N GLN A 197 16.74 4.44 -5.29
CA GLN A 197 17.76 3.40 -5.04
C GLN A 197 17.73 2.75 -3.64
N ILE A 198 16.76 3.11 -2.81
CA ILE A 198 16.56 2.52 -1.48
C ILE A 198 15.87 1.16 -1.66
N PRO A 199 16.41 0.08 -1.07
CA PRO A 199 15.76 -1.22 -1.08
C PRO A 199 14.47 -1.16 -0.26
N LYS A 200 13.36 -1.56 -0.87
CA LYS A 200 12.04 -1.69 -0.22
C LYS A 200 11.70 -3.18 -0.15
N ILE A 201 11.12 -3.61 0.98
CA ILE A 201 10.55 -4.95 1.07
C ILE A 201 9.13 -4.90 0.48
N LYS A 202 8.88 -5.76 -0.50
CA LYS A 202 7.56 -5.90 -1.13
C LYS A 202 7.10 -7.34 -1.10
N THR A 203 5.79 -7.53 -1.08
CA THR A 203 5.17 -8.85 -1.19
C THR A 203 4.84 -9.09 -2.66
N CYS A 204 5.27 -10.23 -3.20
CA CYS A 204 4.97 -10.59 -4.57
C CYS A 204 3.49 -10.97 -4.70
N MET A 205 2.82 -10.37 -5.69
CA MET A 205 1.45 -10.69 -6.07
C MET A 205 1.40 -11.69 -7.24
N GLY A 206 2.56 -12.11 -7.76
CA GLY A 206 2.73 -13.06 -8.86
C GLY A 206 3.49 -12.46 -10.05
N ALA A 207 3.65 -13.25 -11.13
CA ALA A 207 4.33 -12.80 -12.34
C ALA A 207 3.60 -13.22 -13.62
N ARG A 208 3.68 -12.36 -14.65
CA ARG A 208 3.27 -12.65 -16.03
C ARG A 208 4.50 -12.70 -16.93
N VAL A 209 4.50 -13.61 -17.90
CA VAL A 209 5.56 -13.69 -18.92
C VAL A 209 4.93 -13.44 -20.28
N PHE A 210 5.39 -12.38 -20.94
CA PHE A 210 5.00 -12.02 -22.29
C PHE A 210 6.09 -12.47 -23.26
N LEU A 211 5.70 -13.01 -24.42
CA LEU A 211 6.61 -13.16 -25.55
C LEU A 211 6.50 -11.92 -26.40
N SER A 212 7.64 -11.30 -26.69
CA SER A 212 7.73 -10.36 -27.81
C SER A 212 8.58 -10.98 -28.91
N LYS A 213 8.09 -10.87 -30.15
CA LYS A 213 8.92 -11.12 -31.33
C LYS A 213 9.77 -9.89 -31.59
N GLY A 214 11.06 -10.08 -31.89
CA GLY A 214 11.93 -8.98 -32.29
C GLY A 214 11.35 -8.27 -33.50
N VAL A 215 11.33 -6.94 -33.47
CA VAL A 215 10.84 -6.12 -34.59
C VAL A 215 11.67 -6.41 -35.85
N ASP A 216 12.98 -6.58 -35.68
CA ASP A 216 13.93 -6.81 -36.77
C ASP A 216 14.15 -8.29 -37.10
N ASN A 217 13.75 -9.19 -36.21
CA ASN A 217 13.85 -10.64 -36.43
C ASN A 217 12.65 -11.36 -35.80
N PRO A 218 11.61 -11.69 -36.57
CA PRO A 218 10.41 -12.35 -36.07
C PRO A 218 10.64 -13.79 -35.59
N HIS A 219 11.82 -14.37 -35.86
CA HIS A 219 12.25 -15.66 -35.29
C HIS A 219 12.91 -15.51 -33.92
N GLN A 220 13.30 -14.30 -33.53
CA GLN A 220 13.80 -14.01 -32.20
C GLN A 220 12.64 -13.76 -31.26
N ILE A 221 12.41 -14.70 -30.34
CA ILE A 221 11.41 -14.60 -29.29
C ILE A 221 12.11 -14.16 -28.00
N SER A 222 11.73 -13.00 -27.48
CA SER A 222 12.20 -12.52 -26.18
C SER A 222 11.11 -12.74 -25.13
N HIS A 223 11.54 -13.15 -23.93
CA HIS A 223 10.66 -13.37 -22.79
C HIS A 223 10.73 -12.14 -21.88
N ARG A 224 9.63 -11.41 -21.77
CA ARG A 224 9.52 -10.25 -20.89
C ARG A 224 8.69 -10.63 -19.67
N ARG A 225 9.34 -10.67 -18.51
CA ARG A 225 8.70 -10.99 -17.23
C ARG A 225 8.23 -9.70 -16.55
N PHE A 226 6.98 -9.68 -16.15
CA PHE A 226 6.34 -8.65 -15.35
C PHE A 226 6.06 -9.25 -13.98
N VAL A 227 6.62 -8.68 -12.91
CA VAL A 227 6.36 -9.10 -11.52
C VAL A 227 5.57 -8.02 -10.83
N TYR A 228 4.44 -8.39 -10.24
CA TYR A 228 3.53 -7.46 -9.59
C TYR A 228 3.74 -7.48 -8.07
N TRP A 229 3.64 -6.31 -7.46
CA TRP A 229 3.87 -6.11 -6.02
C TRP A 229 2.61 -5.66 -5.29
N ASP A 230 2.58 -5.85 -3.98
CA ASP A 230 1.46 -5.52 -3.08
C ASP A 230 1.12 -4.03 -3.00
N ASP A 231 2.02 -3.16 -3.43
CA ASP A 231 1.77 -1.71 -3.57
C ASP A 231 1.27 -1.30 -4.97
N GLY A 232 0.87 -2.28 -5.80
CA GLY A 232 0.43 -2.09 -7.18
C GLY A 232 1.55 -1.80 -8.18
N SER A 233 2.77 -1.57 -7.71
CA SER A 233 3.91 -1.37 -8.62
C SER A 233 4.33 -2.67 -9.30
N MET A 234 5.18 -2.55 -10.31
CA MET A 234 5.56 -3.66 -11.17
C MET A 234 7.04 -3.60 -11.54
N TYR A 235 7.70 -4.75 -11.53
CA TYR A 235 9.04 -4.92 -12.09
C TYR A 235 8.96 -5.49 -13.50
N ASP A 236 9.65 -4.86 -14.44
CA ASP A 236 9.77 -5.29 -15.82
C ASP A 236 11.18 -5.83 -16.12
N GLY A 237 11.27 -7.15 -16.28
CA GLY A 237 12.50 -7.87 -16.54
C GLY A 237 13.11 -7.67 -17.93
N SER A 238 12.45 -6.98 -18.86
CA SER A 238 13.10 -6.61 -20.14
C SER A 238 14.05 -5.42 -20.02
N CYS A 239 13.87 -4.61 -18.99
CA CYS A 239 14.72 -3.46 -18.78
C CYS A 239 16.05 -3.93 -18.16
N GLY A 240 17.03 -4.26 -19.00
CA GLY A 240 18.40 -4.62 -18.61
C GLY A 240 19.20 -3.53 -17.88
N TYR A 241 18.52 -2.54 -17.31
CA TYR A 241 19.08 -1.37 -16.63
C TYR A 241 19.12 -1.50 -15.10
N ASP A 242 18.43 -2.49 -14.52
CA ASP A 242 18.48 -2.67 -13.07
C ASP A 242 19.67 -3.56 -12.71
N LYS A 243 20.75 -2.93 -12.22
CA LYS A 243 21.93 -3.62 -11.63
C LYS A 243 21.53 -4.60 -10.49
N HIS A 244 20.32 -4.46 -9.97
CA HIS A 244 19.79 -5.22 -8.85
C HIS A 244 18.35 -5.69 -9.13
N PRO A 245 18.18 -6.85 -9.81
CA PRO A 245 16.85 -7.44 -9.97
C PRO A 245 16.23 -7.74 -8.60
N PRO A 246 14.89 -7.74 -8.50
CA PRO A 246 14.20 -8.14 -7.28
C PRO A 246 14.68 -9.52 -6.85
N ARG A 247 15.08 -9.63 -5.58
CA ARG A 247 15.58 -10.89 -5.02
C ARG A 247 14.74 -11.32 -3.83
N PRO A 248 14.52 -12.63 -3.64
CA PRO A 248 13.89 -13.12 -2.42
C PRO A 248 14.64 -12.64 -1.18
N ILE A 249 13.90 -12.39 -0.10
CA ILE A 249 14.49 -12.27 1.24
C ILE A 249 15.09 -13.63 1.60
N LYS A 250 16.35 -13.61 2.06
CA LYS A 250 17.03 -14.81 2.54
C LYS A 250 16.59 -15.13 3.97
N GLU A 251 16.74 -16.38 4.41
CA GLU A 251 16.39 -16.80 5.79
C GLU A 251 17.09 -15.92 6.85
N ASN A 252 18.35 -15.56 6.63
CA ASN A 252 19.11 -14.69 7.53
C ASN A 252 18.70 -13.20 7.47
N GLU A 253 17.73 -12.84 6.63
CA GLU A 253 17.17 -11.49 6.47
C GLU A 253 15.69 -11.41 6.89
N GLU A 254 15.10 -12.51 7.37
CA GLU A 254 13.70 -12.54 7.86
C GLU A 254 13.44 -11.56 9.00
N TRP A 255 14.48 -11.28 9.81
CA TRP A 255 14.43 -10.29 10.89
C TRP A 255 14.06 -8.89 10.37
N ILE A 256 14.41 -8.54 9.12
CA ILE A 256 14.07 -7.24 8.52
C ILE A 256 12.55 -7.15 8.34
N THR A 257 11.94 -8.22 7.84
CA THR A 257 10.48 -8.30 7.68
C THR A 257 9.77 -8.19 9.02
N LYS A 258 10.28 -8.89 10.05
CA LYS A 258 9.74 -8.83 11.41
C LYS A 258 9.86 -7.43 12.00
N ALA A 259 11.02 -6.78 11.83
CA ALA A 259 11.27 -5.43 12.30
C ALA A 259 10.30 -4.40 11.67
N ILE A 260 10.07 -4.48 10.35
CA ILE A 260 9.09 -3.63 9.65
C ILE A 260 7.68 -3.89 10.18
N GLY A 261 7.29 -5.15 10.35
CA GLY A 261 5.99 -5.52 10.91
C GLY A 261 5.78 -4.97 12.32
N ASP A 262 6.79 -5.08 13.18
CA ASP A 262 6.78 -4.53 14.54
C ASP A 262 6.71 -3.00 14.54
N PHE A 263 7.34 -2.33 13.58
CA PHE A 263 7.24 -0.89 13.40
C PHE A 263 5.82 -0.46 13.00
N TYR A 264 5.15 -1.16 12.08
CA TYR A 264 3.74 -0.87 11.76
C TYR A 264 2.80 -1.12 12.95
N GLN A 265 3.07 -2.14 13.76
CA GLN A 265 2.32 -2.37 15.01
C GLN A 265 2.56 -1.25 16.02
N LEU A 266 3.77 -0.71 16.09
CA LEU A 266 4.08 0.47 16.89
C LEU A 266 3.29 1.69 16.41
N LEU A 267 3.31 1.99 15.11
CA LEU A 267 2.60 3.14 14.51
C LEU A 267 1.07 3.05 14.64
N SER A 268 0.51 1.83 14.57
CA SER A 268 -0.92 1.59 14.76
C SER A 268 -1.35 1.54 16.24
N GLY A 269 -0.44 1.74 17.19
CA GLY A 269 -0.72 1.70 18.62
C GLY A 269 -0.96 0.30 19.19
N LYS A 270 -0.81 -0.76 18.37
CA LYS A 270 -0.90 -2.16 18.83
C LYS A 270 0.32 -2.57 19.68
N LYS A 271 1.45 -1.88 19.51
CA LYS A 271 2.64 -1.97 20.36
C LYS A 271 3.06 -0.58 20.84
N THR A 272 3.68 -0.52 22.01
CA THR A 272 4.28 0.71 22.57
C THR A 272 5.80 0.75 22.42
N SER A 273 6.41 -0.41 22.15
CA SER A 273 7.84 -0.55 21.86
C SER A 273 8.12 -1.81 21.03
N PHE A 274 9.28 -1.84 20.38
CA PHE A 274 9.83 -3.03 19.75
C PHE A 274 11.36 -3.05 19.85
N SER A 275 11.95 -4.22 19.66
CA SER A 275 13.39 -4.42 19.64
C SER A 275 13.79 -5.28 18.43
N VAL A 276 14.93 -4.94 17.83
CA VAL A 276 15.54 -5.64 16.70
C VAL A 276 16.97 -5.97 17.08
N LYS A 277 17.28 -7.27 17.14
CA LYS A 277 18.65 -7.75 17.33
C LYS A 277 19.31 -7.94 15.98
N PHE A 278 20.40 -7.24 15.74
CA PHE A 278 21.20 -7.35 14.54
C PHE A 278 22.14 -8.56 14.61
N THR A 279 22.62 -8.99 13.44
CA THR A 279 23.50 -10.17 13.32
C THR A 279 24.86 -9.99 13.97
N ASN A 280 25.29 -8.76 14.21
CA ASN A 280 26.53 -8.43 14.92
C ASN A 280 26.36 -8.40 16.46
N GLY A 281 25.16 -8.68 16.98
CA GLY A 281 24.86 -8.67 18.41
C GLY A 281 24.26 -7.35 18.92
N ASP A 282 24.28 -6.29 18.11
CA ASP A 282 23.70 -5.00 18.48
C ASP A 282 22.17 -5.08 18.57
N GLU A 283 21.57 -4.20 19.37
CA GLU A 283 20.12 -4.15 19.56
C GLU A 283 19.58 -2.74 19.28
N PHE A 284 18.64 -2.63 18.34
CA PHE A 284 17.84 -1.41 18.15
C PHE A 284 16.54 -1.51 18.92
N VAL A 285 16.21 -0.50 19.73
CA VAL A 285 14.94 -0.43 20.48
C VAL A 285 14.15 0.80 20.06
N GLY A 286 12.99 0.59 19.43
CA GLY A 286 12.04 1.64 19.09
C GLY A 286 10.97 1.80 20.16
N LYS A 287 10.72 3.03 20.63
CA LYS A 287 9.64 3.35 21.61
C LYS A 287 8.91 4.62 21.20
N ILE A 288 7.59 4.63 21.31
CA ILE A 288 6.82 5.88 21.23
C ILE A 288 6.96 6.61 22.56
N LYS A 289 7.54 7.81 22.53
CA LYS A 289 7.56 8.68 23.70
C LYS A 289 6.25 9.46 23.74
N PRO A 290 5.42 9.33 24.79
CA PRO A 290 4.25 10.18 24.93
C PRO A 290 4.69 11.65 25.01
N VAL A 291 3.90 12.54 24.43
CA VAL A 291 4.13 13.99 24.52
C VAL A 291 4.09 14.37 26.00
N SER A 292 5.25 14.62 26.61
CA SER A 292 5.29 15.14 27.97
C SER A 292 4.88 16.61 27.92
N LYS A 293 3.70 16.92 28.46
CA LYS A 293 3.21 18.31 28.55
C LYS A 293 4.03 19.17 29.51
N SER A 294 4.87 18.58 30.38
CA SER A 294 5.66 19.29 31.37
C SER A 294 7.07 19.63 30.84
N PRO A 295 7.55 20.87 30.99
CA PRO A 295 8.92 21.26 30.62
C PRO A 295 9.97 20.53 31.44
N CYS A 296 11.03 20.08 30.77
CA CYS A 296 12.11 19.28 31.37
C CYS A 296 13.51 19.85 31.12
N ALA A 297 13.65 20.99 30.43
CA ALA A 297 14.95 21.59 30.13
C ALA A 297 15.53 22.32 31.37
N GLU A 298 16.85 22.33 31.52
CA GLU A 298 17.52 23.14 32.53
C GLU A 298 17.36 24.64 32.23
N GLY A 299 17.07 25.42 33.27
CA GLY A 299 16.95 26.88 33.17
C GLY A 299 15.92 27.47 34.11
N ARG A 300 15.59 28.74 33.89
CA ARG A 300 14.65 29.48 34.74
C ARG A 300 13.23 29.35 34.22
N TYR A 301 12.30 29.00 35.10
CA TYR A 301 10.87 28.93 34.81
C TYR A 301 10.12 29.91 35.69
N ASP A 302 9.25 30.70 35.08
CA ASP A 302 8.28 31.53 35.79
C ASP A 302 7.02 30.68 35.97
N LEU A 303 6.57 30.57 37.22
CA LEU A 303 5.54 29.63 37.65
C LEU A 303 4.43 30.35 38.41
N LYS A 304 3.24 29.78 38.29
CA LYS A 304 2.07 30.08 39.10
C LYS A 304 1.63 28.82 39.82
N VAL A 305 1.69 28.82 41.15
CA VAL A 305 1.37 27.68 42.00
C VAL A 305 0.10 27.98 42.78
N THR A 306 -0.94 27.18 42.55
CA THR A 306 -2.18 27.23 43.32
C THR A 306 -2.07 26.25 44.47
N ILE A 307 -2.10 26.76 45.70
CA ILE A 307 -2.14 25.97 46.93
C ILE A 307 -3.59 25.63 47.26
N LYS A 308 -3.81 24.47 47.86
CA LYS A 308 -5.12 24.04 48.35
C LYS A 308 -5.70 25.05 49.34
N GLY A 309 -6.87 25.59 49.01
CA GLY A 309 -7.46 26.75 49.70
C GLY A 309 -7.47 28.04 48.85
N GLY A 310 -6.99 27.98 47.61
CA GLY A 310 -7.15 29.05 46.61
C GLY A 310 -6.06 30.13 46.64
N GLU A 311 -5.06 29.99 47.52
CA GLU A 311 -3.90 30.88 47.51
C GLU A 311 -3.04 30.63 46.26
N VAL A 312 -2.63 31.71 45.62
CA VAL A 312 -1.88 31.68 44.37
C VAL A 312 -0.54 32.35 44.59
N LEU A 313 0.54 31.58 44.42
CA LEU A 313 1.91 32.06 44.50
C LEU A 313 2.50 32.18 43.10
N GLU A 314 3.05 33.35 42.80
CA GLU A 314 3.77 33.60 41.55
C GLU A 314 5.26 33.81 41.87
N GLY A 315 6.13 33.21 41.07
CA GLY A 315 7.57 33.32 41.28
C GLY A 315 8.36 32.56 40.22
N TYR A 316 9.68 32.61 40.33
CA TYR A 316 10.55 31.87 39.43
C TYR A 316 11.31 30.75 40.16
N VAL A 317 11.62 29.69 39.43
CA VAL A 317 12.46 28.58 39.89
C VAL A 317 13.57 28.33 38.88
N ASP A 318 14.80 28.33 39.37
CA ASP A 318 15.95 27.85 38.61
C ASP A 318 15.96 26.32 38.69
N PHE A 319 15.59 25.67 37.58
CA PHE A 319 15.40 24.22 37.51
C PHE A 319 16.62 23.53 36.92
N LYS A 320 17.10 22.52 37.64
CA LYS A 320 18.09 21.55 37.16
C LYS A 320 17.48 20.14 37.25
N PRO A 321 17.25 19.45 36.11
CA PRO A 321 16.62 18.13 36.11
C PRO A 321 17.39 17.10 36.93
N LYS A 322 16.67 16.33 37.75
CA LYS A 322 17.22 15.19 38.51
C LYS A 322 16.40 13.93 38.22
N PRO A 323 16.93 12.71 38.37
CA PRO A 323 16.19 11.47 38.13
C PRO A 323 14.86 11.39 38.91
N GLU A 324 14.85 11.91 40.14
CA GLU A 324 13.69 11.93 41.05
C GLU A 324 12.68 13.04 40.73
N ALA A 325 13.08 14.05 39.96
CA ALA A 325 12.29 15.21 39.57
C ALA A 325 12.60 15.57 38.11
N SER A 326 12.08 14.73 37.21
CA SER A 326 12.38 14.75 35.77
C SER A 326 11.81 15.96 35.02
N ASP A 327 10.86 16.66 35.63
CA ASP A 327 10.21 17.86 35.08
C ASP A 327 9.97 18.90 36.18
N ILE A 328 9.79 20.16 35.76
CA ILE A 328 9.66 21.30 36.68
C ILE A 328 8.42 21.21 37.57
N VAL A 329 7.32 20.67 37.04
CA VAL A 329 6.07 20.51 37.78
C VAL A 329 6.28 19.56 38.95
N LYS A 330 6.87 18.38 38.72
CA LYS A 330 7.22 17.43 39.78
C LYS A 330 8.20 18.01 40.79
N ALA A 331 9.21 18.73 40.33
CA ALA A 331 10.20 19.35 41.23
C ALA A 331 9.57 20.32 42.22
N VAL A 332 8.60 21.11 41.73
CA VAL A 332 7.84 22.07 42.55
C VAL A 332 6.93 21.34 43.52
N MET A 333 6.14 20.37 43.03
CA MET A 333 5.25 19.56 43.87
C MET A 333 6.01 18.91 45.04
N VAL A 334 7.13 18.24 44.77
CA VAL A 334 7.97 17.59 45.80
C VAL A 334 8.54 18.59 46.81
N ASN A 335 8.90 19.80 46.37
CA ASN A 335 9.43 20.82 47.27
C ASN A 335 8.35 21.37 48.22
N TYR A 336 7.14 21.62 47.71
CA TYR A 336 6.02 22.05 48.55
C TYR A 336 5.53 20.94 49.48
N GLU A 337 5.49 19.69 49.03
CA GLU A 337 5.15 18.54 49.85
C GLU A 337 6.14 18.37 51.02
N LYS A 338 7.45 18.54 50.78
CA LYS A 338 8.48 18.55 51.85
C LYS A 338 8.28 19.65 52.89
N LYS A 339 7.56 20.73 52.53
CA LYS A 339 7.20 21.83 53.44
C LYS A 339 5.83 21.64 54.09
N GLY A 340 5.15 20.51 53.84
CA GLY A 340 3.81 20.25 54.34
C GLY A 340 2.72 21.08 53.65
N ILE A 341 2.98 21.58 52.45
CA ILE A 341 2.04 22.42 51.69
C ILE A 341 1.45 21.58 50.55
N GLU A 342 0.11 21.50 50.50
CA GLU A 342 -0.62 20.77 49.47
C GLU A 342 -0.89 21.67 48.26
N VAL A 343 -0.33 21.31 47.10
CA VAL A 343 -0.44 22.08 45.85
C VAL A 343 -1.53 21.48 44.97
N GLU A 344 -2.48 22.30 44.52
CA GLU A 344 -3.54 21.91 43.58
C GLU A 344 -3.09 21.98 42.12
N LYS A 345 -2.32 23.02 41.76
CA LYS A 345 -1.93 23.26 40.37
C LYS A 345 -0.60 23.97 40.27
N VAL A 346 0.22 23.58 39.29
CA VAL A 346 1.44 24.30 38.89
C VAL A 346 1.31 24.63 37.40
N GLU A 347 1.34 25.92 37.09
CA GLU A 347 1.35 26.43 35.72
C GLU A 347 2.69 27.07 35.41
N VAL A 348 3.21 26.82 34.21
CA VAL A 348 4.40 27.48 33.70
C VAL A 348 3.95 28.66 32.84
N VAL A 349 4.24 29.88 33.29
CA VAL A 349 3.82 31.13 32.64
C VAL A 349 4.92 31.73 31.75
N GLY A 350 6.18 31.36 31.99
CA GLY A 350 7.33 31.82 31.21
C GLY A 350 8.54 30.92 31.41
N SER A 351 9.50 30.98 30.48
CA SER A 351 10.76 30.24 30.64
C SER A 351 11.93 30.89 29.92
N LYS A 352 13.09 30.91 30.57
CA LYS A 352 14.41 31.22 29.99
C LYS A 352 15.29 30.00 30.18
N VAL A 353 15.19 29.07 29.23
CA VAL A 353 15.91 27.79 29.27
C VAL A 353 17.10 27.79 28.32
N ALA A 354 18.15 27.06 28.70
CA ALA A 354 19.24 26.78 27.78
C ALA A 354 18.68 25.91 26.66
N HIS A 355 18.53 26.49 25.47
CA HIS A 355 18.10 25.74 24.29
C HIS A 355 19.28 24.89 23.82
N GLY A 356 19.45 23.71 24.42
CA GLY A 356 20.14 22.63 23.74
C GLY A 356 19.42 22.43 22.41
N GLY A 357 20.16 22.43 21.30
CA GLY A 357 19.57 22.30 19.96
C GLY A 357 18.54 21.17 19.93
N LYS A 358 17.46 21.36 19.15
CA LYS A 358 16.36 20.39 18.98
C LYS A 358 16.94 18.98 18.88
N LYS A 359 16.91 18.23 19.98
CA LYS A 359 17.10 16.78 19.93
C LYS A 359 15.78 16.25 19.40
N TRP A 360 15.77 15.97 18.10
CA TRP A 360 14.73 15.15 17.51
C TRP A 360 14.64 13.87 18.33
N ALA A 361 13.47 13.58 18.87
CA ALA A 361 13.19 12.29 19.48
C ALA A 361 13.02 11.29 18.32
N GLY A 362 14.05 10.49 18.07
CA GLY A 362 14.02 9.46 17.04
C GLY A 362 15.43 9.01 16.65
N VAL A 363 15.71 7.74 16.91
CA VAL A 363 16.94 6.99 16.56
C VAL A 363 18.22 7.54 17.21
N TYR A 364 18.63 6.89 18.30
CA TYR A 364 19.98 7.05 18.84
C TYR A 364 20.78 5.79 18.52
N TYR A 365 21.87 5.96 17.79
CA TYR A 365 22.97 5.00 17.78
C TYR A 365 23.76 5.24 19.07
N GLN A 366 23.89 4.22 19.91
CA GLN A 366 24.73 4.27 21.10
C GLN A 366 25.96 3.41 20.79
N PRO A 367 27.15 4.00 20.61
CA PRO A 367 28.38 3.26 20.34
C PRO A 367 28.84 2.42 21.54
#